data_AF-A0A1B7JU02-F1
#
_entry.id   AF-A0A1B7JU02-F1
#
_cell.length_a   1.000
_cell.length_b   1.000
_cell.length_c   1.000
_cell.angle_alpha   90.00
_cell.angle_beta   90.00
_cell.angle_gamma   90.00
#
_symmetry.space_group_name_H-M   'P 1'
#
loop_
_entity.id
_entity.type
_entity.pdbx_description
1 polymer ?
#
loop_
_entity_poly.entity_id
_entity_poly.type
_entity_poly.pdbx_seq_one_letter_code
_entity_poly.pdbx_strand_id
1 'polypeptide(L)'
;MLTITTPKFSVSDFTDMTPTSTVTSLPLEDTVKKLFAEYTATVGNEKANLITKANNTDPSNPAKLLELQNQVGNYSLALNMISTLVHKSVSAVDTVIKAQ
;
A
#
# COMPACT_ATOMS: atom_id res chain seq x y z
N MET A 1 5.86 37.61 5.09
CA MET A 1 5.23 36.62 5.99
C MET A 1 4.44 35.66 5.11
N LEU A 2 5.00 34.49 4.76
CA LEU A 2 4.29 33.47 3.98
C LEU A 2 3.69 32.44 4.95
N THR A 3 2.37 32.37 5.00
CA THR A 3 1.63 31.40 5.82
C THR A 3 1.66 30.03 5.15
N ILE A 4 2.31 29.06 5.78
CA ILE A 4 2.34 27.66 5.33
C ILE A 4 1.01 27.01 5.74
N THR A 5 0.10 26.83 4.80
CA THR A 5 -1.09 25.98 4.99
C THR A 5 -0.64 24.53 4.97
N THR A 6 -0.53 23.92 6.15
CA THR A 6 -0.35 22.48 6.32
C THR A 6 -1.55 21.74 5.73
N PRO A 7 -1.36 20.80 4.77
CA PRO A 7 -2.45 19.91 4.38
C PRO A 7 -2.78 19.01 5.58
N LYS A 8 -4.02 19.09 6.06
CA LYS A 8 -4.57 18.17 7.05
C LYS A 8 -4.73 16.81 6.37
N PHE A 9 -3.87 15.86 6.71
CA PHE A 9 -4.08 14.45 6.40
C PHE A 9 -5.32 13.97 7.16
N SER A 10 -6.44 13.80 6.45
CA SER A 10 -7.66 13.22 7.01
C SER A 10 -7.54 11.70 6.98
N VAL A 11 -7.49 11.07 8.16
CA VAL A 11 -7.53 9.61 8.38
C VAL A 11 -8.89 9.00 7.97
N SER A 12 -9.77 9.80 7.36
CA SER A 12 -11.16 9.48 7.03
C SER A 12 -11.34 8.50 5.87
N ASP A 13 -10.28 8.12 5.16
CA ASP A 13 -10.38 7.20 4.02
C ASP A 13 -10.32 5.71 4.42
N PHE A 14 -10.07 5.43 5.72
CA PHE A 14 -10.11 4.06 6.25
C PHE A 14 -11.52 3.62 6.69
N THR A 15 -12.53 4.49 6.62
CA THR A 15 -13.89 4.19 7.10
C THR A 15 -14.84 3.63 6.04
N ASP A 16 -14.43 3.46 4.78
CA ASP A 16 -15.26 2.82 3.75
C ASP A 16 -14.93 1.34 3.52
N MET A 17 -14.52 0.64 4.58
CA MET A 17 -14.67 -0.81 4.65
C MET A 17 -16.04 -1.13 5.24
N THR A 18 -17.11 -0.85 4.48
CA THR A 18 -18.41 -1.45 4.78
C THR A 18 -18.27 -2.97 4.61
N PRO A 19 -18.45 -3.78 5.67
CA PRO A 19 -18.32 -5.23 5.57
C PRO A 19 -19.64 -5.80 5.04
N THR A 20 -20.00 -5.48 3.81
CA THR A 20 -21.17 -6.06 3.16
C THR A 20 -20.71 -7.04 2.11
N SER A 21 -20.38 -8.24 2.55
CA SER A 21 -20.71 -9.51 1.87
C SER A 21 -20.10 -10.65 2.69
N THR A 22 -20.97 -11.37 3.39
CA THR A 22 -20.82 -12.79 3.77
C THR A 22 -19.38 -13.28 3.88
N VAL A 23 -18.85 -13.30 5.10
CA VAL A 23 -17.74 -14.19 5.48
C VAL A 23 -18.22 -15.64 5.32
N THR A 24 -18.25 -16.12 4.08
CA THR A 24 -18.00 -17.52 3.81
C THR A 24 -16.61 -17.75 4.38
N SER A 25 -16.49 -18.64 5.36
CA SER A 25 -15.23 -19.00 6.01
C SER A 25 -14.31 -19.68 5.00
N LEU A 26 -13.75 -18.89 4.09
CA LEU A 26 -12.66 -19.33 3.24
C LEU A 26 -11.49 -19.65 4.16
N PRO A 27 -10.79 -20.77 3.92
CA PRO A 27 -9.54 -21.06 4.60
C PRO A 27 -8.67 -19.80 4.62
N LEU A 28 -8.02 -19.53 5.76
CA LEU A 28 -7.13 -18.37 5.90
C LEU A 28 -6.12 -18.32 4.75
N GLU A 29 -5.63 -19.48 4.31
CA GLU A 29 -4.75 -19.64 3.16
C GLU A 29 -5.33 -19.06 1.86
N ASP A 30 -6.59 -19.35 1.54
CA ASP A 30 -7.25 -18.86 0.32
C ASP A 30 -7.50 -17.36 0.38
N THR A 31 -7.84 -16.85 1.57
CA THR A 31 -7.96 -15.41 1.82
C THR A 31 -6.61 -14.72 1.61
N VAL A 32 -5.53 -15.26 2.18
CA VAL A 32 -4.17 -14.72 2.03
C VAL A 32 -3.71 -14.78 0.58
N LYS A 33 -3.93 -15.89 -0.13
CA LYS A 33 -3.59 -16.03 -1.56
C LYS A 33 -4.30 -14.99 -2.41
N LYS A 34 -5.61 -14.78 -2.19
CA LYS A 34 -6.40 -13.78 -2.89
C LYS A 34 -5.86 -12.38 -2.63
N LEU A 35 -5.67 -12.00 -1.36
CA LEU A 35 -5.15 -10.68 -0.98
C LEU A 35 -3.75 -10.45 -1.55
N PHE A 36 -2.89 -11.46 -1.53
CA PHE A 36 -1.54 -11.36 -2.09
C PHE A 36 -1.55 -11.18 -3.62
N ALA A 37 -2.39 -11.93 -4.33
CA ALA A 37 -2.51 -11.83 -5.78
C ALA A 37 -3.07 -10.46 -6.22
N GLU A 38 -4.14 -10.01 -5.57
CA GLU A 38 -4.76 -8.70 -5.80
C GLU A 38 -3.78 -7.56 -5.52
N TYR A 39 -3.05 -7.67 -4.41
CA TYR A 39 -2.06 -6.67 -4.02
C TYR A 39 -0.86 -6.64 -4.97
N THR A 40 -0.33 -7.80 -5.39
CA THR A 40 0.80 -7.88 -6.32
C THR A 40 0.46 -7.24 -7.66
N ALA A 41 -0.75 -7.49 -8.19
CA ALA A 41 -1.23 -6.85 -9.41
C ALA A 41 -1.36 -5.33 -9.23
N THR A 42 -1.90 -4.89 -8.10
CA THR A 42 -2.08 -3.47 -7.77
C THR A 42 -0.74 -2.74 -7.68
N VAL A 43 0.23 -3.28 -6.95
CA VAL A 43 1.59 -2.73 -6.81
C VAL A 43 2.32 -2.68 -8.15
N GLY A 44 2.20 -3.72 -8.97
CA GLY A 44 2.81 -3.75 -10.29
C GLY A 44 2.29 -2.61 -11.18
N ASN A 45 0.97 -2.45 -11.22
CA ASN A 45 0.30 -1.39 -11.96
C ASN A 45 0.65 0.01 -11.41
N GLU A 46 0.67 0.17 -10.10
CA GLU A 46 1.00 1.46 -9.47
C GLU A 46 2.45 1.86 -9.72
N LYS A 47 3.40 0.93 -9.65
CA LYS A 47 4.79 1.17 -10.05
C LYS A 47 4.91 1.64 -11.49
N ALA A 48 4.22 0.97 -12.42
CA ALA A 48 4.23 1.36 -13.84
C ALA A 48 3.60 2.75 -14.07
N ASN A 49 2.54 3.06 -13.34
CA ASN A 49 1.88 4.37 -13.35
C ASN A 49 2.81 5.47 -12.80
N LEU A 50 3.50 5.21 -11.68
CA LEU A 50 4.47 6.13 -11.09
C LEU A 50 5.63 6.45 -12.04
N ILE A 51 6.17 5.42 -12.72
CA ILE A 51 7.24 5.61 -13.71
C ILE A 51 6.73 6.42 -14.91
N THR A 52 5.53 6.11 -15.41
CA THR A 52 4.89 6.87 -16.49
C THR A 52 4.69 8.32 -16.09
N LYS A 53 4.18 8.59 -14.89
CA LYS A 53 3.99 9.95 -14.38
C LYS A 53 5.33 10.66 -14.19
N ALA A 54 6.35 10.01 -13.64
CA ALA A 54 7.67 10.59 -13.48
C ALA A 54 8.28 11.03 -14.81
N ASN A 55 8.14 10.21 -15.86
CA ASN A 55 8.65 10.52 -17.19
C ASN A 55 7.88 11.63 -17.92
N ASN A 56 6.59 11.81 -17.62
CA ASN A 56 5.71 12.77 -18.30
C ASN A 56 5.42 14.04 -17.46
N THR A 57 5.88 14.10 -16.21
CA THR A 57 5.66 15.27 -15.35
C THR A 57 6.63 16.38 -15.74
N ASP A 58 6.08 17.54 -16.05
CA ASP A 58 6.87 18.76 -16.27
C ASP A 58 7.60 19.14 -14.96
N PRO A 59 8.95 19.14 -14.94
CA PRO A 59 9.72 19.49 -13.75
C PRO A 59 9.55 20.96 -13.34
N SER A 60 8.97 21.79 -14.20
CA SER A 60 8.69 23.20 -13.93
C SER A 60 7.36 23.40 -13.17
N ASN A 61 6.56 22.34 -12.99
CA ASN A 61 5.29 22.39 -12.28
C ASN A 61 5.40 21.77 -10.87
N PRO A 62 5.58 22.59 -9.82
CA PRO A 62 5.78 22.08 -8.46
C PRO A 62 4.55 21.36 -7.89
N ALA A 63 3.33 21.69 -8.34
CA ALA A 63 2.12 21.01 -7.88
C ALA A 63 2.09 19.55 -8.37
N LYS A 64 2.40 19.32 -9.64
CA LYS A 64 2.49 17.96 -10.21
C LYS A 64 3.63 17.14 -9.61
N LEU A 65 4.75 17.79 -9.28
CA LEU A 65 5.85 17.14 -8.57
C LEU A 65 5.48 16.73 -7.14
N LEU A 66 4.70 17.56 -6.43
CA LEU A 66 4.21 17.23 -5.09
C LEU A 66 3.23 16.06 -5.12
N GLU A 67 2.32 16.01 -6.09
CA GLU A 67 1.42 14.88 -6.29
C GLU A 67 2.18 13.58 -6.59
N LEU A 68 3.17 13.65 -7.47
CA LEU A 68 4.04 12.51 -7.77
C LEU A 68 4.80 12.05 -6.53
N GLN A 69 5.37 12.98 -5.76
CA GLN A 69 6.06 12.66 -4.51
C GLN A 69 5.13 11.98 -3.50
N ASN A 70 3.89 12.47 -3.36
CA ASN A 70 2.90 11.87 -2.46
C ASN A 70 2.58 10.42 -2.88
N GLN A 71 2.35 10.20 -4.17
CA GLN A 71 2.08 8.85 -4.70
C GLN A 71 3.27 7.90 -4.52
N VAL A 72 4.49 8.37 -4.77
CA VAL A 72 5.72 7.57 -4.52
C VAL A 72 5.87 7.25 -3.03
N GLY A 73 5.58 8.22 -2.15
CA GLY A 73 5.63 8.04 -0.70
C GLY A 73 4.64 6.99 -0.21
N ASN A 74 3.38 7.06 -0.68
CA ASN A 74 2.34 6.09 -0.32
C ASN A 74 2.69 4.68 -0.81
N TYR A 75 3.19 4.57 -2.04
CA TYR A 75 3.67 3.29 -2.59
C TYR A 75 4.79 2.68 -1.74
N SER A 76 5.78 3.47 -1.34
CA SER A 76 6.88 3.01 -0.49
C SER A 76 6.41 2.57 0.90
N LEU A 77 5.48 3.32 1.51
CA LEU A 77 4.90 2.97 2.81
C LEU A 77 4.16 1.64 2.75
N ALA A 78 3.32 1.44 1.73
CA ALA A 78 2.56 0.21 1.55
C ALA A 78 3.49 -1.01 1.40
N LEU A 79 4.55 -0.89 0.58
CA LEU A 79 5.54 -1.95 0.43
C LEU A 79 6.27 -2.28 1.73
N ASN A 80 6.67 -1.27 2.50
CA ASN A 80 7.37 -1.49 3.78
C ASN A 80 6.50 -2.23 4.79
N MET A 81 5.22 -1.87 4.89
CA MET A 81 4.27 -2.55 5.78
C MET A 81 4.10 -4.02 5.39
N ILE A 82 4.06 -4.32 4.09
CA ILE A 82 3.86 -5.68 3.60
C ILE A 82 5.12 -6.52 3.72
N SER A 83 6.28 -5.97 3.42
CA SER A 83 7.55 -6.63 3.71
C SER A 83 7.65 -6.99 5.20
N THR A 84 7.25 -6.06 6.08
CA THR A 84 7.21 -6.31 7.53
C THR A 84 6.23 -7.41 7.89
N LEU A 85 5.00 -7.38 7.35
CA LEU A 85 3.99 -8.39 7.62
C LEU A 85 4.42 -9.78 7.14
N VAL A 86 4.90 -9.88 5.90
CA VAL A 86 5.43 -11.13 5.33
C VAL A 86 6.58 -11.66 6.18
N HIS A 87 7.55 -10.81 6.53
CA HIS A 87 8.67 -11.20 7.37
C HIS A 87 8.24 -11.72 8.75
N LYS A 88 7.28 -11.03 9.41
CA LYS A 88 6.73 -11.47 10.70
C LYS A 88 5.95 -12.78 10.59
N SER A 89 5.15 -12.96 9.53
CA SER A 89 4.42 -14.20 9.28
C SER A 89 5.36 -15.39 9.07
N VAL A 90 6.37 -15.23 8.23
CA VAL A 90 7.40 -16.26 8.01
C VAL A 90 8.15 -16.56 9.32
N SER A 91 8.53 -15.52 10.07
CA SER A 91 9.22 -15.71 11.37
C SER A 91 8.37 -16.47 12.39
N ALA A 92 7.06 -16.22 12.42
CA ALA A 92 6.13 -16.95 13.28
C ALA A 92 6.03 -18.43 12.88
N VAL A 93 5.92 -18.71 11.57
CA VAL A 93 5.93 -20.08 11.03
C VAL A 93 7.24 -20.79 11.37
N ASP A 94 8.39 -20.16 11.10
CA ASP A 94 9.72 -20.70 11.42
C ASP A 94 9.87 -21.00 12.92
N THR A 95 9.34 -20.14 13.77
CA THR A 95 9.37 -20.33 15.23
C THR A 95 8.56 -21.56 15.64
N VAL A 96 7.36 -21.75 15.08
CA VAL A 96 6.51 -22.91 15.36
C VAL A 96 7.14 -24.20 14.84
N ILE A 97 7.76 -24.18 13.65
CA ILE A 97 8.42 -25.35 13.06
C ILE A 97 9.65 -25.75 13.88
N LYS A 98 10.48 -24.79 14.32
CA LYS A 98 11.69 -25.08 15.12
C LYS A 98 11.39 -25.46 16.57
N ALA A 99 10.19 -25.17 17.07
CA ALA A 99 9.77 -25.51 18.43
C ALA A 99 9.20 -26.93 18.56
N GLN A 100 9.06 -27.67 17.45
CA GLN A 100 8.72 -29.09 17.40
C GLN A 100 9.99 -29.95 17.32
#